data_AF-A0A7S3KFA2-F1
#
_entry.id   AF-A0A7S3KFA2-F1
#
_cell.length_a   1.000
_cell.length_b   1.000
_cell.length_c   1.000
_cell.angle_alpha   90.00
_cell.angle_beta   90.00
_cell.angle_gamma   90.00
#
_symmetry.space_group_name_H-M   'P 1'
#
loop_
_entity.id
_entity.type
_entity.pdbx_description
1 polymer ?
#
loop_
_entity_poly.entity_id
_entity_poly.type
_entity_poly.pdbx_seq_one_letter_code
_entity_poly.pdbx_strand_id
1 'polypeptide(L)'
;GVHLTKDPKVVGEISKQMLGHNLVTKQTPPQGSPVRKVMVAEALDIARETYFAILMDRASGGPVMVASPEGGVDIEAVAEKTPHLIFKEVVDINKGVTPEQTKRLAEKLGFKGKNVEAASEQMQRLYKLFMNVDATQVEIN
;
A
#
# COMPACT_ATOMS: atom_id res chain seq x y z
N GLY A 1 12.97 3.69 12.79
CA GLY A 1 12.11 2.50 12.65
C GLY A 1 12.53 1.66 11.46
N VAL A 2 12.74 2.29 10.29
CA VAL A 2 13.27 1.66 9.08
C VAL A 2 14.67 2.20 8.81
N HIS A 3 15.64 1.34 8.50
CA HIS A 3 17.04 1.70 8.30
C HIS A 3 17.62 0.93 7.11
N LEU A 4 18.58 1.55 6.41
CA LEU A 4 19.31 0.94 5.29
C LEU A 4 20.78 0.78 5.67
N THR A 5 21.36 -0.38 5.37
CA THR A 5 22.80 -0.63 5.54
C THR A 5 23.27 -1.64 4.51
N LYS A 6 24.53 -1.53 4.10
CA LYS A 6 25.23 -2.54 3.28
C LYS A 6 26.06 -3.50 4.13
N ASP A 7 26.23 -3.22 5.42
CA ASP A 7 26.99 -4.05 6.35
C ASP A 7 26.05 -4.89 7.23
N PRO A 8 26.08 -6.23 7.12
CA PRO A 8 25.31 -7.13 7.98
C PRO A 8 25.56 -6.95 9.48
N LYS A 9 26.75 -6.50 9.89
CA LYS A 9 27.06 -6.27 11.32
C LYS A 9 26.21 -5.16 11.91
N VAL A 10 26.04 -4.08 11.14
CA VAL A 10 25.22 -2.91 11.51
C VAL A 10 23.74 -3.31 11.69
N VAL A 11 23.25 -4.30 10.93
CA VAL A 11 21.87 -4.83 11.11
C VAL A 11 21.67 -5.34 12.53
N GLY A 12 22.65 -6.06 13.09
CA GLY A 12 22.58 -6.58 14.46
C GLY A 12 22.59 -5.47 15.51
N GLU A 13 23.37 -4.42 15.31
CA GLU A 13 23.44 -3.26 16.20
C GLU A 13 22.11 -2.49 16.22
N ILE A 14 21.55 -2.19 15.04
CA ILE A 14 20.26 -1.52 14.90
C ILE A 14 19.14 -2.37 15.51
N SER A 15 19.12 -3.67 15.21
CA SER A 15 18.07 -4.58 15.70
C SER A 15 18.04 -4.68 17.23
N LYS A 16 19.21 -4.63 17.89
CA LYS A 16 19.30 -4.61 19.36
C LYS A 16 18.68 -3.37 19.98
N GLN A 17 18.76 -2.22 19.30
CA GLN A 17 18.15 -0.97 19.76
C GLN A 17 16.65 -0.91 19.50
N MET A 18 16.12 -1.83 18.69
CA MET A 18 14.69 -1.93 18.40
C MET A 18 13.99 -2.98 19.25
N LEU A 19 14.49 -4.22 19.24
CA LEU A 19 13.87 -5.36 19.89
C LEU A 19 13.80 -5.15 21.41
N GLY A 20 12.59 -5.27 21.97
CA GLY A 20 12.33 -5.05 23.40
C GLY A 20 12.09 -3.59 23.79
N HIS A 21 12.24 -2.64 22.86
CA HIS A 21 11.94 -1.23 23.08
C HIS A 21 10.57 -0.84 22.51
N ASN A 22 10.05 0.32 22.92
CA ASN A 22 8.81 0.88 22.39
C ASN A 22 9.09 1.85 21.24
N LEU A 23 8.41 1.68 20.11
CA LEU A 23 8.45 2.59 18.97
C LEU A 23 7.32 3.62 19.10
N VAL A 24 7.68 4.91 19.07
CA VAL A 24 6.72 6.02 19.01
C VAL A 24 6.63 6.54 17.58
N THR A 25 5.42 6.67 17.06
CA THR A 25 5.08 7.26 15.76
C THR A 25 3.90 8.22 15.90
N LYS A 26 3.51 8.89 14.81
CA LYS A 26 2.31 9.75 14.77
C LYS A 26 1.00 9.00 15.10
N GLN A 27 0.99 7.69 14.91
CA GLN A 27 -0.21 6.83 15.04
C GLN A 27 -0.20 5.99 16.33
N THR A 28 0.87 6.05 17.14
CA THR A 28 0.94 5.32 18.42
C THR A 28 0.59 6.22 19.59
N PRO A 29 0.14 5.67 20.74
CA PRO A 29 0.07 6.40 21.99
C PRO A 29 1.44 7.01 22.39
N PRO A 30 1.47 8.00 23.30
CA PRO A 30 2.72 8.65 23.74
C PRO A 30 3.80 7.69 24.25
N GLN A 31 3.40 6.58 24.88
CA GLN A 31 4.29 5.52 25.37
C GLN A 31 4.84 4.58 24.27
N GLY A 32 4.37 4.71 23.02
CA GLY A 32 4.76 3.89 21.89
C GLY A 32 4.16 2.48 21.89
N SER A 33 4.63 1.63 20.97
CA SER A 33 4.26 0.22 20.84
C SER A 33 5.48 -0.70 20.94
N PRO A 34 5.38 -1.84 21.65
CA PRO A 34 6.53 -2.72 21.88
C PRO A 34 6.97 -3.44 20.60
N VAL A 35 8.26 -3.38 20.29
CA VAL A 35 8.84 -4.05 19.12
C VAL A 35 9.36 -5.44 19.53
N ARG A 36 8.69 -6.49 19.04
CA ARG A 36 9.06 -7.91 19.35
C ARG A 36 9.78 -8.63 18.23
N LYS A 37 9.64 -8.14 16.99
CA LYS A 37 10.23 -8.71 15.79
C LYS A 37 10.71 -7.57 14.90
N VAL A 38 11.77 -7.82 14.13
CA VAL A 38 12.25 -6.95 13.07
C VAL A 38 12.23 -7.72 11.76
N MET A 39 11.95 -7.03 10.66
CA MET A 39 12.04 -7.58 9.31
C MET A 39 13.37 -7.12 8.70
N VAL A 40 14.16 -8.08 8.19
CA VAL A 40 15.37 -7.81 7.42
C VAL A 40 15.08 -8.26 5.99
N ALA A 41 15.19 -7.34 5.05
CA ALA A 41 14.85 -7.56 3.65
C ALA A 41 15.93 -6.95 2.74
N GLU A 42 15.95 -7.42 1.49
CA GLU A 42 16.71 -6.76 0.43
C GLU A 42 16.19 -5.34 0.21
N ALA A 43 17.11 -4.38 0.08
CA ALA A 43 16.76 -3.02 -0.30
C ALA A 43 16.64 -2.95 -1.83
N LEU A 44 15.45 -2.61 -2.31
CA LEU A 44 15.18 -2.41 -3.73
C LEU A 44 15.16 -0.92 -4.05
N ASP A 45 15.73 -0.54 -5.20
CA ASP A 45 15.66 0.83 -5.69
C ASP A 45 14.25 1.15 -6.19
N ILE A 46 13.64 2.21 -5.65
CA ILE A 46 12.28 2.63 -6.00
C ILE A 46 12.37 3.80 -6.98
N ALA A 47 12.05 3.55 -8.24
CA ALA A 47 12.04 4.59 -9.27
C ALA A 47 10.80 5.51 -9.18
N ARG A 48 9.69 5.00 -8.64
CA ARG A 48 8.43 5.73 -8.49
C ARG A 48 7.52 5.04 -7.47
N GLU A 49 6.85 5.84 -6.65
CA GLU A 49 5.87 5.39 -5.67
C GLU A 49 4.46 5.76 -6.12
N THR A 50 3.48 4.91 -5.80
CA THR A 50 2.05 5.14 -6.07
C THR A 50 1.24 4.52 -4.94
N TYR A 51 0.10 5.12 -4.61
CA TYR A 51 -0.83 4.56 -3.64
C TYR A 51 -1.87 3.66 -4.32
N PHE A 52 -2.15 2.50 -3.73
CA PHE A 52 -3.26 1.63 -4.12
C PHE A 52 -3.90 0.97 -2.90
N ALA A 53 -5.22 1.01 -2.81
CA ALA A 53 -5.98 0.33 -1.78
C ALA A 53 -7.26 -0.29 -2.32
N ILE A 54 -7.72 -1.32 -1.62
CA ILE A 54 -9.01 -1.98 -1.81
C ILE A 54 -9.70 -1.95 -0.45
N LEU A 55 -10.93 -1.43 -0.40
CA LEU A 55 -11.72 -1.42 0.82
C LEU A 55 -13.21 -1.63 0.52
N MET A 56 -13.96 -2.04 1.55
CA MET A 56 -15.41 -2.05 1.49
C MET A 56 -15.95 -0.62 1.67
N ASP A 57 -16.50 -0.05 0.61
CA ASP A 57 -17.11 1.27 0.64
C ASP A 57 -18.62 1.18 0.91
N ARG A 58 -19.05 1.88 1.96
CA ARG A 58 -20.47 1.88 2.38
C ARG A 58 -21.36 2.63 1.39
N ALA A 59 -20.83 3.63 0.69
CA ALA A 59 -21.62 4.45 -0.22
C ALA A 59 -21.99 3.67 -1.49
N SER A 60 -21.06 2.89 -2.03
CA SER A 60 -21.30 1.99 -3.16
C SER A 60 -21.88 0.63 -2.77
N GLY A 61 -21.84 0.26 -1.49
CA GLY A 61 -22.37 -1.01 -0.98
C GLY A 61 -21.51 -2.21 -1.37
N GLY A 62 -20.21 -2.02 -1.62
CA GLY A 62 -19.32 -3.06 -2.10
C GLY A 62 -17.86 -2.65 -2.12
N PRO A 63 -16.98 -3.50 -2.68
CA PRO A 63 -15.56 -3.20 -2.78
C PRO A 63 -15.29 -2.04 -3.75
N VAL A 64 -14.36 -1.16 -3.37
CA VAL A 64 -13.84 -0.08 -4.21
C VAL A 64 -12.33 -0.17 -4.23
N MET A 65 -11.75 -0.08 -5.44
CA MET A 65 -10.32 0.19 -5.60
C MET A 65 -10.09 1.70 -5.58
N VAL A 66 -9.17 2.15 -4.75
CA VAL A 66 -8.74 3.56 -4.64
C VAL A 66 -7.26 3.63 -5.01
N ALA A 67 -6.88 4.56 -5.86
CA ALA A 67 -5.50 4.69 -6.32
C ALA A 67 -5.10 6.15 -6.50
N SER A 68 -3.82 6.46 -6.27
CA SER A 68 -3.24 7.79 -6.52
C SER A 68 -1.81 7.68 -7.07
N PRO A 69 -1.41 8.50 -8.06
CA PRO A 69 -0.03 8.55 -8.53
C PRO A 69 0.93 9.13 -7.48
N GLU A 70 0.41 9.78 -6.44
CA GLU A 70 1.16 10.21 -5.26
C GLU A 70 1.16 9.08 -4.23
N GLY A 71 2.25 8.30 -4.18
CA GLY A 71 2.53 7.31 -3.14
C GLY A 71 3.55 7.82 -2.11
N GLY A 72 3.82 7.02 -1.08
CA GLY A 72 4.77 7.38 -0.01
C GLY A 72 4.28 8.52 0.90
N VAL A 73 3.02 8.94 0.76
CA VAL A 73 2.39 10.01 1.52
C VAL A 73 1.06 9.57 2.12
N ASP A 74 0.59 10.33 3.11
CA ASP A 74 -0.70 10.11 3.76
C ASP A 74 -1.84 10.35 2.77
N ILE A 75 -2.67 9.34 2.52
CA ILE A 75 -3.71 9.42 1.48
C ILE A 75 -4.79 10.45 1.84
N GLU A 76 -5.04 10.65 3.13
CA GLU A 76 -5.91 11.67 3.69
C GLU A 76 -5.45 13.07 3.28
N ALA A 77 -4.13 13.32 3.33
CA ALA A 77 -3.58 14.61 2.90
C ALA A 77 -3.74 14.83 1.38
N VAL A 78 -3.65 13.78 0.57
CA VAL A 78 -3.93 13.85 -0.88
C VAL A 78 -5.42 14.15 -1.10
N ALA A 79 -6.32 13.53 -0.34
CA ALA A 79 -7.76 13.76 -0.44
C ALA A 79 -8.15 15.21 -0.12
N GLU A 80 -7.46 15.85 0.82
CA GLU A 80 -7.70 17.24 1.18
C GLU A 80 -7.07 18.24 0.19
N LYS A 81 -5.81 18.01 -0.21
CA LYS A 81 -5.03 19.00 -0.96
C LYS A 81 -5.12 18.82 -2.47
N THR A 82 -5.15 17.59 -2.94
CA THR A 82 -5.12 17.23 -4.37
C THR A 82 -6.14 16.13 -4.69
N PRO A 83 -7.44 16.30 -4.37
CA PRO A 83 -8.46 15.26 -4.52
C PRO A 83 -8.60 14.72 -5.95
N HIS A 84 -8.24 15.52 -6.95
CA HIS A 84 -8.27 15.12 -8.37
C HIS A 84 -7.23 14.06 -8.74
N LEU A 85 -6.25 13.79 -7.86
CA LEU A 85 -5.27 12.71 -8.01
C LEU A 85 -5.77 11.39 -7.42
N ILE A 86 -6.94 11.37 -6.77
CA ILE A 86 -7.55 10.14 -6.26
C ILE A 86 -8.51 9.58 -7.29
N PHE A 87 -8.21 8.38 -7.75
CA PHE A 87 -9.02 7.62 -8.68
C PHE A 87 -9.72 6.48 -7.96
N LYS A 88 -11.00 6.27 -8.28
CA LYS A 88 -11.82 5.20 -7.72
C LYS A 88 -12.42 4.35 -8.84
N GLU A 89 -12.43 3.04 -8.65
CA GLU A 89 -13.19 2.07 -9.47
C GLU A 89 -14.05 1.22 -8.53
N VAL A 90 -15.36 1.31 -8.71
CA VAL A 90 -16.33 0.48 -7.97
C VAL A 90 -16.32 -0.94 -8.55
N VAL A 91 -16.27 -1.94 -7.69
CA VAL A 91 -16.25 -3.36 -8.10
C VAL A 91 -17.60 -4.00 -7.80
N ASP A 92 -18.19 -4.63 -8.82
CA ASP A 92 -19.35 -5.51 -8.62
C ASP A 92 -18.87 -6.77 -7.88
N ILE A 93 -19.32 -6.96 -6.65
CA ILE A 93 -18.85 -8.04 -5.78
C ILE A 93 -19.13 -9.44 -6.34
N ASN A 94 -20.16 -9.60 -7.18
CA ASN A 94 -20.51 -10.89 -7.76
C ASN A 94 -19.68 -11.21 -9.01
N LYS A 95 -19.21 -10.17 -9.72
CA LYS A 95 -18.36 -10.33 -10.91
C LYS A 95 -16.88 -10.29 -10.58
N GLY A 96 -16.50 -9.57 -9.54
CA GLY A 96 -15.14 -9.23 -9.21
C GLY A 96 -14.55 -8.15 -10.12
N VAL A 97 -13.26 -7.89 -9.95
CA VAL A 97 -12.54 -6.89 -10.73
C VAL A 97 -12.29 -7.36 -12.16
N THR A 98 -12.41 -6.46 -13.14
CA THR A 98 -12.08 -6.77 -14.54
C THR A 98 -10.69 -6.28 -14.96
N PRO A 99 -10.05 -6.90 -15.97
CA PRO A 99 -8.82 -6.39 -16.55
C PRO A 99 -8.93 -4.95 -17.03
N GLU A 100 -10.07 -4.55 -17.61
CA GLU A 100 -10.28 -3.19 -18.09
C GLU A 100 -10.27 -2.16 -16.96
N GLN A 101 -10.85 -2.48 -15.80
CA GLN A 101 -10.82 -1.61 -14.61
C GLN A 101 -9.39 -1.40 -14.11
N THR A 102 -8.63 -2.49 -13.97
CA THR A 102 -7.26 -2.43 -13.44
C THR A 102 -6.29 -1.80 -14.44
N LYS A 103 -6.45 -2.02 -15.75
CA LYS A 103 -5.66 -1.32 -16.77
C LYS A 103 -5.91 0.19 -16.75
N ARG A 104 -7.17 0.63 -16.69
CA ARG A 104 -7.50 2.06 -16.55
C ARG A 104 -6.86 2.68 -15.31
N LEU A 105 -6.89 2.00 -14.16
CA LEU A 105 -6.21 2.50 -12.95
C LEU A 105 -4.70 2.54 -13.13
N ALA A 106 -4.09 1.50 -13.68
CA ALA A 106 -2.65 1.49 -13.93
C ALA A 106 -2.20 2.64 -14.85
N GLU A 107 -2.97 2.94 -15.90
CA GLU A 107 -2.72 4.09 -16.79
C GLU A 107 -2.88 5.43 -16.06
N LYS A 108 -3.94 5.59 -15.24
CA LYS A 108 -4.16 6.80 -14.40
C LYS A 108 -3.08 7.00 -13.36
N LEU A 109 -2.54 5.92 -12.82
CA LEU A 109 -1.34 5.92 -11.97
C LEU A 109 -0.07 6.24 -12.75
N GLY A 110 -0.13 6.41 -14.08
CA GLY A 110 0.99 6.79 -14.94
C GLY A 110 1.94 5.66 -15.30
N PHE A 111 1.57 4.39 -15.07
CA PHE A 111 2.33 3.26 -15.62
C PHE A 111 2.25 3.28 -17.16
N LYS A 112 3.29 2.75 -17.82
CA LYS A 112 3.42 2.79 -19.28
C LYS A 112 3.89 1.45 -19.84
N GLY A 113 3.45 1.13 -21.06
CA GLY A 113 3.87 -0.08 -21.78
C GLY A 113 3.64 -1.34 -20.95
N LYS A 114 4.67 -2.20 -20.88
CA LYS A 114 4.61 -3.46 -20.12
C LYS A 114 4.26 -3.29 -18.63
N ASN A 115 4.52 -2.12 -18.05
CA ASN A 115 4.23 -1.88 -16.64
C ASN A 115 2.73 -1.68 -16.38
N VAL A 116 1.93 -1.30 -17.39
CA VAL A 116 0.47 -1.25 -17.27
C VAL A 116 -0.08 -2.66 -17.06
N GLU A 117 0.37 -3.61 -17.88
CA GLU A 117 -0.04 -5.01 -17.77
C GLU A 117 0.41 -5.62 -16.43
N ALA A 118 1.67 -5.39 -16.02
CA ALA A 118 2.18 -5.87 -14.75
C ALA A 118 1.40 -5.29 -13.54
N ALA A 119 1.13 -3.98 -13.53
CA ALA A 119 0.35 -3.35 -12.47
C ALA A 119 -1.10 -3.86 -12.45
N SER A 120 -1.74 -3.99 -13.62
CA SER A 120 -3.09 -4.56 -13.75
C SER A 120 -3.15 -5.98 -13.17
N GLU A 121 -2.16 -6.81 -13.47
CA GLU A 121 -2.08 -8.17 -12.91
C GLU A 121 -1.92 -8.16 -11.39
N GLN A 122 -1.06 -7.30 -10.83
CA GLN A 122 -0.90 -7.19 -9.38
C GLN A 122 -2.18 -6.71 -8.69
N MET A 123 -2.88 -5.72 -9.25
CA MET A 123 -4.16 -5.24 -8.70
C MET A 123 -5.22 -6.36 -8.67
N GLN A 124 -5.30 -7.18 -9.73
CA GLN A 124 -6.20 -8.33 -9.75
C GLN A 124 -5.84 -9.38 -8.69
N ARG A 125 -4.54 -9.64 -8.50
CA ARG A 125 -4.04 -10.55 -7.44
C ARG A 125 -4.31 -10.00 -6.04
N LEU A 126 -4.17 -8.69 -5.83
CA LEU A 126 -4.49 -8.03 -4.56
C LEU A 126 -6.00 -8.05 -4.27
N TYR A 127 -6.85 -7.89 -5.28
CA TYR A 127 -8.30 -8.06 -5.11
C TYR A 127 -8.65 -9.49 -4.72
N LYS A 128 -8.03 -10.49 -5.36
CA LYS A 128 -8.18 -11.89 -4.96
C LYS A 128 -7.73 -12.14 -3.52
N LEU A 129 -6.60 -11.56 -3.11
CA LEU A 129 -6.14 -11.62 -1.72
C LEU A 129 -7.18 -11.02 -0.77
N PHE A 130 -7.64 -9.80 -1.06
CA PHE A 130 -8.65 -9.08 -0.28
C PHE A 130 -9.90 -9.94 -0.02
N MET A 131 -10.44 -10.58 -1.08
CA MET A 131 -11.61 -11.46 -0.96
C MET A 131 -11.30 -12.77 -0.23
N ASN A 132 -10.12 -13.36 -0.44
CA ASN A 132 -9.78 -14.68 0.13
C ASN A 132 -9.50 -14.67 1.62
N VAL A 133 -9.15 -13.52 2.20
CA VAL A 133 -8.83 -13.39 3.62
C VAL A 133 -9.88 -12.59 4.39
N ASP A 134 -11.03 -12.33 3.76
CA ASP A 134 -12.12 -11.51 4.30
C ASP A 134 -11.61 -10.17 4.85
N ALA A 135 -10.68 -9.53 4.11
CA ALA A 135 -10.09 -8.27 4.52
C ALA A 135 -11.14 -7.14 4.49
N THR A 136 -11.05 -6.22 5.44
CA THR A 136 -11.80 -4.96 5.39
C THR A 136 -11.10 -3.90 4.54
N GLN A 137 -9.77 -3.97 4.50
CA GLN A 137 -8.91 -3.11 3.70
C GLN A 137 -7.59 -3.83 3.37
N VAL A 138 -7.11 -3.64 2.15
CA VAL A 138 -5.74 -3.93 1.73
C VAL A 138 -5.17 -2.63 1.18
N GLU A 139 -4.05 -2.17 1.72
CA GLU A 139 -3.40 -0.92 1.34
C GLU A 139 -1.93 -1.16 1.02
N ILE A 140 -1.49 -0.63 -0.12
CA ILE A 140 -0.12 -0.66 -0.62
C ILE A 140 0.28 0.80 -0.89
N ASN A 141 1.22 1.31 -0.11
CA ASN A 141 1.67 2.70 -0.16
C ASN A 141 3.19 2.77 -0.06
#